data_AF-A0A653CSN4-F1
#
_entry.id   AF-A0A653CSN4-F1
#
_cell.length_a   1.000
_cell.length_b   1.000
_cell.length_c   1.000
_cell.angle_alpha   90.00
_cell.angle_beta   90.00
_cell.angle_gamma   90.00
#
_symmetry.space_group_name_H-M   'P 1'
#
loop_
_entity.id
_entity.type
_entity.pdbx_description
1 polymer ?
#
loop_
_entity_poly.entity_id
_entity_poly.type
_entity_poly.pdbx_seq_one_letter_code
_entity_poly.pdbx_strand_id
1 'polypeptide(L)'
;MSTIQIRVDDELKKDAYQAFEKLNLSPSDALRLFLRYVAENEKLPFAEVSVMVSEDDEDADILAVVRERLKNPARRIREWNKLEKTIREQFKKKLKKLQQNPYVESARLHGDLAGCFKIKLRASGFRLIYKVIDDEIVIWVVAVGKREDEKAYETARKRLL
;
A
#
# COMPACT_ATOMS: atom_id res chain seq x y z
N MET A 1 0.75 -7.09 36.25
CA MET A 1 1.12 -6.94 34.83
C MET A 1 0.94 -8.29 34.16
N SER A 2 0.25 -8.35 33.03
CA SER A 2 0.16 -9.54 32.18
C SER A 2 1.23 -9.48 31.08
N THR A 3 1.71 -10.64 30.64
CA THR A 3 2.73 -10.74 29.59
C THR A 3 2.08 -11.05 28.25
N ILE A 4 2.46 -10.30 27.20
CA ILE A 4 2.04 -10.55 25.81
C ILE A 4 3.26 -11.07 25.04
N GLN A 5 3.13 -12.25 24.42
CA GLN A 5 4.17 -12.86 23.59
C GLN A 5 3.74 -12.77 22.12
N ILE A 6 4.52 -12.07 21.29
CA ILE A 6 4.22 -11.85 19.87
C ILE A 6 5.39 -12.38 19.04
N ARG A 7 5.10 -13.21 18.03
CA ARG A 7 6.08 -13.63 17.02
C ARG A 7 6.09 -12.62 15.88
N VAL A 8 7.28 -12.18 15.49
CA VAL A 8 7.53 -11.26 14.38
C VAL A 8 8.75 -11.73 13.61
N ASP A 9 8.84 -11.33 12.35
CA ASP A 9 10.00 -11.56 11.48
C ASP A 9 11.26 -10.89 12.05
N ASP A 10 12.42 -11.54 11.88
CA ASP A 10 13.69 -11.09 12.47
C ASP A 10 14.21 -9.79 11.84
N GLU A 11 14.04 -9.60 10.52
CA GLU A 11 14.42 -8.35 9.86
C GLU A 11 13.51 -7.21 10.36
N LEU A 12 12.20 -7.45 10.39
CA LEU A 12 11.23 -6.47 10.88
C LEU A 12 11.50 -6.08 12.34
N LYS A 13 11.82 -7.05 13.20
CA LYS A 13 12.16 -6.80 14.60
C LYS A 13 13.38 -5.88 14.71
N LYS A 14 14.43 -6.18 13.96
CA LYS A 14 15.68 -5.40 13.97
C LYS A 14 15.43 -3.95 13.53
N ASP A 15 14.72 -3.77 12.41
CA ASP A 15 14.44 -2.45 11.85
C ASP A 15 13.54 -1.61 12.78
N ALA A 16 12.51 -2.23 13.36
CA ALA A 16 11.63 -1.58 14.33
C ALA A 16 12.39 -1.13 15.57
N TYR A 17 13.32 -1.94 16.09
CA TYR A 17 14.09 -1.61 17.29
C TYR A 17 15.01 -0.42 17.03
N GLN A 18 15.69 -0.39 15.88
CA GLN A 18 16.50 0.76 15.47
C GLN A 18 15.66 2.03 15.31
N ALA A 19 14.43 1.92 14.81
CA ALA A 19 13.52 3.05 14.70
C ALA A 19 13.09 3.57 16.08
N PHE A 20 12.76 2.67 17.01
CA PHE A 20 12.39 3.06 18.38
C PHE A 20 13.54 3.73 19.13
N GLU A 21 14.78 3.25 18.98
CA GLU A 21 15.96 3.90 19.57
C GLU A 21 16.13 5.34 19.10
N LYS A 22 15.96 5.60 17.79
CA LYS A 22 16.01 6.97 17.23
C LYS A 22 14.92 7.89 17.81
N LEU A 23 13.81 7.31 18.25
CA LEU A 23 12.68 8.00 18.87
C LEU A 23 12.79 8.06 20.41
N ASN A 24 13.88 7.56 20.99
CA ASN A 24 14.05 7.43 22.45
C ASN A 24 12.93 6.59 23.12
N LEU A 25 12.42 5.58 22.44
CA LEU A 25 11.38 4.67 22.93
C LEU A 25 11.91 3.26 23.09
N SER A 26 11.48 2.56 24.15
CA SER A 26 11.63 1.11 24.21
C SER A 26 10.52 0.42 23.41
N PRO A 27 10.72 -0.83 22.93
CA PRO A 27 9.65 -1.60 22.30
C PRO A 27 8.42 -1.77 23.21
N SER A 28 8.64 -1.87 24.52
CA SER A 28 7.55 -1.95 25.49
C SER A 28 6.77 -0.63 25.58
N ASP A 29 7.45 0.53 25.52
CA ASP A 29 6.79 1.83 25.52
C ASP A 29 5.96 2.03 24.26
N ALA A 30 6.53 1.69 23.09
CA ALA A 30 5.81 1.73 21.82
C ALA A 30 4.55 0.87 21.85
N LEU A 31 4.64 -0.37 22.35
CA LEU A 31 3.48 -1.26 22.47
C LEU A 31 2.44 -0.74 23.48
N ARG A 32 2.87 -0.17 24.60
CA ARG A 32 1.96 0.46 25.58
C ARG A 32 1.23 1.65 24.98
N LEU A 33 1.91 2.50 24.23
CA LEU A 33 1.32 3.64 23.54
C LEU A 33 0.29 3.17 22.51
N PHE A 34 0.63 2.15 21.72
CA PHE A 34 -0.29 1.53 20.77
C PHE A 34 -1.55 0.99 21.47
N LEU A 35 -1.39 0.15 22.50
CA LEU A 35 -2.53 -0.43 23.22
C LEU A 35 -3.40 0.63 23.88
N ARG A 36 -2.79 1.68 24.44
CA ARG A 36 -3.52 2.82 25.02
C ARG A 36 -4.36 3.52 23.96
N TYR A 37 -3.76 3.85 22.82
CA TYR A 37 -4.48 4.50 21.73
C TYR A 37 -5.70 3.67 21.30
N VAL A 38 -5.50 2.36 21.06
CA VAL A 38 -6.58 1.47 20.62
C VAL A 38 -7.69 1.39 21.66
N ALA A 39 -7.33 1.28 22.94
CA ALA A 39 -8.30 1.24 24.03
C ALA A 39 -9.09 2.54 24.20
N GLU A 40 -8.47 3.70 23.97
CA GLU A 40 -9.10 5.01 24.13
C GLU A 40 -9.95 5.42 22.91
N ASN A 41 -9.58 4.98 21.72
CA ASN A 41 -10.15 5.47 20.47
C ASN A 41 -10.96 4.42 19.69
N GLU A 42 -10.96 3.16 20.15
CA GLU A 42 -11.61 2.01 19.48
C GLU A 42 -11.23 1.82 18.01
N LYS A 43 -10.07 2.36 17.61
CA LYS A 43 -9.53 2.29 16.25
C LYS A 43 -8.01 2.14 16.28
N LEU A 44 -7.45 1.62 15.19
CA LEU A 44 -6.00 1.54 15.05
C LEU A 44 -5.38 2.94 14.88
N PRO A 45 -4.16 3.18 15.42
CA PRO A 45 -3.43 4.44 15.24
C PRO A 45 -2.90 4.63 13.81
N PHE A 46 -3.04 3.61 12.97
CA PHE A 46 -2.78 3.63 11.55
C PHE A 46 -4.01 3.07 10.84
N ALA A 47 -4.37 3.63 9.68
CA ALA A 47 -5.51 3.15 8.91
C ALA A 47 -5.25 1.75 8.34
N GLU A 48 -6.26 0.89 8.40
CA GLU A 48 -6.27 -0.44 7.82
C GLU A 48 -5.95 -0.37 6.31
N VAL A 49 -5.07 -1.24 5.82
CA VAL A 49 -4.57 -1.15 4.45
C VAL A 49 -5.68 -1.41 3.43
N SER A 50 -6.21 -0.32 2.89
CA SER A 50 -7.27 -0.33 1.90
C SER A 50 -6.65 -0.52 0.51
N VAL A 51 -6.70 -1.74 0.00
CA VAL A 51 -6.40 -2.02 -1.41
C VAL A 51 -7.62 -1.62 -2.23
N MET A 52 -7.65 -0.37 -2.71
CA MET A 52 -8.67 0.05 -3.66
C MET A 52 -8.36 -0.53 -5.04
N VAL A 53 -9.03 -1.64 -5.32
CA VAL A 53 -9.20 -2.15 -6.67
C VAL A 53 -10.69 -2.25 -6.91
N SER A 54 -11.22 -1.34 -7.73
CA SER A 54 -12.64 -1.34 -8.08
C SER A 54 -13.05 -2.68 -8.71
N GLU A 55 -13.79 -3.47 -7.95
CA GLU A 55 -14.87 -4.31 -8.46
C GLU A 55 -16.11 -3.86 -7.68
N ASP A 56 -17.06 -3.37 -8.45
CA ASP A 56 -18.44 -2.94 -8.20
C ASP A 56 -18.97 -2.79 -6.75
N ASP A 57 -19.71 -1.69 -6.57
CA ASP A 57 -20.27 -1.09 -5.36
C ASP A 57 -21.12 -2.05 -4.49
N GLU A 58 -20.77 -2.27 -3.21
CA GLU A 58 -21.74 -2.55 -2.11
C GLU A 58 -21.21 -2.20 -0.69
N ASP A 59 -20.42 -1.13 -0.50
CA ASP A 59 -20.13 -0.62 0.87
C ASP A 59 -19.99 0.92 0.84
N ALA A 60 -21.14 1.59 0.75
CA ALA A 60 -21.24 3.04 0.49
C ALA A 60 -20.58 3.93 1.57
N ASP A 61 -20.49 3.44 2.81
CA ASP A 61 -20.07 4.27 3.96
C ASP A 61 -18.54 4.38 4.11
N ILE A 62 -17.79 3.34 3.71
CA ILE A 62 -16.31 3.36 3.70
C ILE A 62 -15.78 4.09 2.46
N LEU A 63 -16.50 3.99 1.34
CA LEU A 63 -16.20 4.70 0.10
C LEU A 63 -16.33 6.22 0.24
N ALA A 64 -17.21 6.73 1.11
CA ALA A 64 -17.43 8.16 1.29
C ALA A 64 -16.22 8.87 1.92
N VAL A 65 -15.65 8.34 3.01
CA VAL A 65 -14.50 8.93 3.70
C VAL A 65 -13.23 8.92 2.83
N VAL A 66 -13.05 7.84 2.07
CA VAL A 66 -11.95 7.68 1.13
C VAL A 66 -12.11 8.58 -0.11
N ARG A 67 -13.34 8.75 -0.63
CA ARG A 67 -13.66 9.70 -1.71
C ARG A 67 -13.51 11.16 -1.25
N GLU A 68 -13.82 11.48 0.00
CA GLU A 68 -13.65 12.80 0.63
C GLU A 68 -12.17 13.21 0.70
N ARG A 69 -11.27 12.27 1.05
CA ARG A 69 -9.80 12.50 1.06
C ARG A 69 -9.18 12.44 -0.33
N LEU A 70 -9.79 11.69 -1.26
CA LEU A 70 -9.44 11.65 -2.68
C LEU A 70 -10.13 12.74 -3.52
N LYS A 71 -10.52 13.89 -2.96
CA LYS A 71 -11.29 14.98 -3.61
C LYS A 71 -10.73 15.54 -4.94
N ASN A 72 -9.63 14.99 -5.46
CA ASN A 72 -9.25 15.10 -6.87
C ASN A 72 -8.76 13.76 -7.47
N PRO A 73 -9.63 12.77 -7.74
CA PRO A 73 -9.26 11.50 -8.36
C PRO A 73 -9.41 11.64 -9.88
N ALA A 74 -8.82 12.69 -10.47
CA ALA A 74 -9.11 13.11 -11.84
C ALA A 74 -8.70 12.11 -12.93
N ARG A 75 -8.05 10.98 -12.59
CA ARG A 75 -7.82 9.88 -13.53
C ARG A 75 -8.07 8.53 -12.89
N ARG A 76 -9.36 8.15 -12.84
CA ARG A 76 -9.79 6.74 -12.80
C ARG A 76 -8.90 5.94 -13.76
N ILE A 77 -8.26 4.87 -13.29
CA ILE A 77 -7.31 4.09 -14.09
C ILE A 77 -8.09 3.30 -15.13
N ARG A 78 -8.40 3.94 -16.27
CA ARG A 78 -9.10 3.32 -17.40
C ARG A 78 -8.39 2.05 -17.89
N GLU A 79 -7.08 1.95 -17.64
CA GLU A 79 -6.28 0.78 -17.97
C GLU A 79 -6.66 -0.44 -17.13
N TRP A 80 -7.03 -0.27 -15.86
CA TRP A 80 -7.39 -1.38 -14.97
C TRP A 80 -8.63 -2.11 -15.47
N ASN A 81 -9.66 -1.36 -15.85
CA ASN A 81 -10.92 -1.92 -16.37
C ASN A 81 -10.76 -2.57 -17.76
N LYS A 82 -9.69 -2.22 -18.48
CA LYS A 82 -9.36 -2.85 -19.77
C LYS A 82 -8.59 -4.17 -19.61
N LEU A 83 -8.16 -4.52 -18.40
CA LEU A 83 -7.49 -5.79 -18.15
C LEU A 83 -8.51 -6.93 -18.14
N GLU A 84 -8.11 -8.05 -18.74
CA GLU A 84 -8.81 -9.31 -18.59
C GLU A 84 -8.97 -9.68 -17.11
N LYS A 85 -10.09 -10.36 -16.80
CA LYS A 85 -10.44 -10.73 -15.42
C LYS A 85 -9.30 -11.48 -14.72
N THR A 86 -8.67 -12.42 -15.42
CA THR A 86 -7.55 -13.22 -14.92
C THR A 86 -6.35 -12.35 -14.51
N ILE A 87 -6.04 -11.31 -15.29
CA ILE A 87 -4.94 -10.37 -14.99
C ILE A 87 -5.28 -9.50 -13.78
N ARG A 88 -6.53 -9.03 -13.68
CA ARG A 88 -7.02 -8.28 -12.51
C ARG A 88 -6.92 -9.11 -11.24
N GLU A 89 -7.36 -10.36 -11.26
CA GLU A 89 -7.28 -11.28 -10.12
C GLU A 89 -5.84 -11.56 -9.68
N GLN A 90 -4.92 -11.76 -10.63
CA GLN A 90 -3.49 -11.93 -10.32
C GLN A 90 -2.89 -10.70 -9.62
N PHE A 91 -3.23 -9.50 -10.09
CA PHE A 91 -2.79 -8.27 -9.44
C PHE A 91 -3.45 -8.07 -8.07
N LYS A 92 -4.76 -8.31 -7.93
CA LYS A 92 -5.48 -8.28 -6.64
C LYS A 92 -4.80 -9.16 -5.60
N LYS A 93 -4.44 -10.40 -5.98
CA LYS A 93 -3.74 -11.33 -5.08
C LYS A 93 -2.39 -10.80 -4.60
N LYS A 94 -1.65 -10.08 -5.46
CA LYS A 94 -0.38 -9.46 -5.07
C LYS A 94 -0.57 -8.21 -4.22
N LEU A 95 -1.54 -7.36 -4.55
CA LEU A 95 -1.88 -6.17 -3.77
C LEU A 95 -2.34 -6.53 -2.36
N LYS A 96 -3.14 -7.60 -2.20
CA LYS A 96 -3.54 -8.11 -0.88
C LYS A 96 -2.35 -8.50 -0.01
N LYS A 97 -1.28 -9.05 -0.60
CA LYS A 97 -0.04 -9.38 0.15
C LYS A 97 0.73 -8.13 0.60
N LEU A 98 0.61 -7.03 -0.14
CA LEU A 98 1.26 -5.76 0.21
C LEU A 98 0.55 -5.04 1.36
N GLN A 99 -0.61 -5.53 1.82
CA GLN A 99 -1.26 -5.02 3.02
C GLN A 99 -0.41 -5.16 4.29
N GLN A 100 0.44 -6.19 4.35
CA GLN A 100 1.29 -6.42 5.52
C GLN A 100 2.61 -5.64 5.44
N ASN A 101 3.15 -5.49 4.23
CA ASN A 101 4.35 -4.69 3.98
C ASN A 101 4.25 -4.06 2.58
N PRO A 102 3.85 -2.77 2.48
CA PRO A 102 3.72 -2.07 1.21
C PRO A 102 5.08 -1.57 0.68
N TYR A 103 6.10 -1.49 1.54
CA TYR A 103 7.45 -0.97 1.27
C TYR A 103 8.41 -2.08 0.84
N VAL A 104 8.20 -2.62 -0.35
CA VAL A 104 9.07 -3.67 -0.90
C VAL A 104 10.29 -3.03 -1.57
N GLU A 105 11.43 -2.99 -0.88
CA GLU A 105 12.65 -2.31 -1.35
C GLU A 105 13.14 -2.79 -2.72
N SER A 106 13.13 -4.10 -2.97
CA SER A 106 13.51 -4.66 -4.29
C SER A 106 12.57 -4.24 -5.43
N ALA A 107 11.38 -3.74 -5.11
CA ALA A 107 10.39 -3.24 -6.05
C ALA A 107 10.44 -1.71 -6.22
N ARG A 108 11.21 -0.99 -5.40
CA ARG A 108 11.34 0.46 -5.45
C ARG A 108 11.84 0.93 -6.83
N LEU A 109 11.31 2.05 -7.27
CA LEU A 109 11.73 2.75 -8.49
C LEU A 109 12.72 3.87 -8.12
N HIS A 110 13.55 4.23 -9.10
CA HIS A 110 14.56 5.28 -8.99
C HIS A 110 14.36 6.33 -10.09
N GLY A 111 15.11 7.43 -10.03
CA GLY A 111 15.00 8.56 -10.96
C GLY A 111 13.67 9.28 -10.80
N ASP A 112 13.04 9.65 -11.92
CA ASP A 112 11.82 10.47 -11.94
C ASP A 112 10.59 9.81 -11.29
N LEU A 113 10.66 8.50 -10.99
CA LEU A 113 9.62 7.76 -10.27
C LEU A 113 10.08 7.34 -8.86
N ALA A 114 11.07 8.02 -8.29
CA ALA A 114 11.49 7.81 -6.92
C ALA A 114 10.30 7.91 -5.95
N GLY A 115 10.24 7.00 -4.98
CA GLY A 115 9.11 6.88 -4.04
C GLY A 115 7.93 6.06 -4.57
N CYS A 116 7.99 5.55 -5.81
CA CYS A 116 7.04 4.56 -6.33
C CYS A 116 7.63 3.14 -6.31
N PHE A 117 6.75 2.14 -6.44
CA PHE A 117 7.06 0.71 -6.41
C PHE A 117 6.42 0.00 -7.60
N LYS A 118 6.94 -1.19 -7.96
CA LYS A 118 6.42 -1.99 -9.09
C LYS A 118 6.03 -3.42 -8.71
N ILE A 119 4.89 -3.87 -9.23
CA ILE A 119 4.50 -5.28 -9.25
C ILE A 119 4.68 -5.82 -10.67
N LYS A 120 5.30 -7.00 -10.80
CA LYS A 120 5.53 -7.68 -12.09
C LYS A 120 4.72 -8.98 -12.16
N LEU A 121 3.95 -9.16 -13.22
CA LEU A 121 3.39 -10.46 -13.64
C LEU A 121 4.22 -10.93 -14.84
N ARG A 122 5.26 -11.75 -14.58
CA ARG A 122 6.22 -12.16 -15.61
C ARG A 122 5.59 -13.03 -16.70
N ALA A 123 4.83 -14.05 -16.29
CA ALA A 123 4.20 -14.99 -17.21
C ALA A 123 3.21 -14.30 -18.15
N SER A 124 2.43 -13.36 -17.63
CA SER A 124 1.43 -12.62 -18.40
C SER A 124 1.95 -11.34 -19.05
N GLY A 125 3.21 -10.97 -18.81
CA GLY A 125 3.81 -9.79 -19.42
C GLY A 125 3.22 -8.45 -18.95
N PHE A 126 2.80 -8.30 -17.69
CA PHE A 126 2.27 -7.04 -17.15
C PHE A 126 3.12 -6.44 -16.03
N ARG A 127 3.05 -5.11 -15.90
CA ARG A 127 3.57 -4.36 -14.75
C ARG A 127 2.51 -3.41 -14.20
N LEU A 128 2.48 -3.27 -12.88
CA LEU A 128 1.67 -2.29 -12.14
C LEU A 128 2.59 -1.41 -11.32
N ILE A 129 2.38 -0.10 -11.35
CA ILE A 129 3.12 0.87 -10.54
C ILE A 129 2.21 1.40 -9.45
N TYR A 130 2.70 1.46 -8.22
CA TYR A 130 1.96 2.01 -7.09
C TYR A 130 2.81 2.94 -6.23
N LYS A 131 2.16 3.83 -5.49
CA LYS A 131 2.76 4.68 -4.46
C LYS A 131 2.08 4.38 -3.12
N VAL A 132 2.84 4.43 -2.04
CA VAL A 132 2.31 4.37 -0.67
C VAL A 132 2.12 5.80 -0.19
N ILE A 133 0.97 6.09 0.41
CA ILE A 133 0.68 7.35 1.09
C ILE A 133 0.70 7.01 2.59
N ASP A 134 1.38 7.81 3.42
CA ASP A 134 1.69 7.44 4.81
C ASP A 134 0.61 7.83 5.84
N ASP A 135 -0.28 8.77 5.51
CA ASP A 135 -1.36 9.21 6.43
C ASP A 135 -2.46 8.15 6.61
N GLU A 136 -2.61 7.29 5.60
CA GLU A 136 -3.36 6.03 5.60
C GLU A 136 -2.59 5.11 4.65
N ILE A 137 -2.19 3.89 5.02
CA ILE A 137 -1.47 3.00 4.09
C ILE A 137 -2.39 2.70 2.90
N VAL A 138 -2.28 3.53 1.86
CA VAL A 138 -3.08 3.48 0.66
C VAL A 138 -2.15 3.09 -0.46
N ILE A 139 -2.40 1.92 -1.03
CA ILE A 139 -1.72 1.47 -2.25
C ILE A 139 -2.41 2.17 -3.41
N TRP A 140 -1.91 3.35 -3.78
CA TRP A 140 -2.42 4.07 -4.94
C TRP A 140 -1.81 3.48 -6.19
N VAL A 141 -2.60 2.70 -6.94
CA VAL A 141 -2.21 2.23 -8.26
C VAL A 141 -2.13 3.44 -9.19
N VAL A 142 -0.94 3.70 -9.75
CA VAL A 142 -0.69 4.87 -10.61
C VAL A 142 -0.95 4.54 -12.06
N ALA A 143 -0.50 3.37 -12.52
CA ALA A 143 -0.65 2.90 -13.90
C ALA A 143 -0.47 1.38 -14.00
N VAL A 144 -1.10 0.79 -15.01
CA VAL A 144 -0.94 -0.62 -15.38
C VAL A 144 -0.80 -0.75 -16.89
N GLY A 145 0.12 -1.61 -17.35
CA GLY A 145 0.34 -1.82 -18.77
C GLY A 145 1.20 -3.05 -19.07
N LYS A 146 1.22 -3.43 -20.35
CA LYS A 146 2.09 -4.50 -20.85
C LYS A 146 3.57 -4.15 -20.67
N ARG A 147 4.39 -5.19 -20.54
CA ARG A 147 5.82 -5.11 -20.22
C ARG A 147 6.65 -4.59 -21.40
N GLU A 148 6.24 -4.95 -22.61
CA GLU A 148 6.96 -4.72 -23.87
C GLU A 148 6.93 -3.26 -24.35
N ASP A 149 5.93 -2.49 -23.93
CA ASP A 149 5.69 -1.16 -24.51
C ASP A 149 6.11 0.02 -23.61
N GLU A 150 6.68 -0.24 -22.43
CA GLU A 150 6.94 0.77 -21.38
C GLU A 150 5.74 1.65 -20.94
N LYS A 151 4.55 1.47 -21.51
CA LYS A 151 3.33 2.26 -21.31
C LYS A 151 2.99 2.51 -19.85
N ALA A 152 3.19 1.52 -18.98
CA ALA A 152 2.94 1.69 -17.55
C ALA A 152 3.82 2.80 -16.94
N TYR A 153 5.08 2.91 -17.38
CA TYR A 153 6.01 3.95 -16.92
C TYR A 153 5.68 5.30 -17.55
N GLU A 154 5.41 5.36 -18.86
CA GLU A 154 5.04 6.60 -19.53
C GLU A 154 3.75 7.20 -18.96
N THR A 155 2.72 6.37 -18.77
CA THR A 155 1.47 6.78 -18.12
C THR A 155 1.74 7.26 -16.70
N ALA A 156 2.58 6.55 -15.93
CA ALA A 156 2.91 6.96 -14.57
C ALA A 156 3.61 8.32 -14.54
N ARG A 157 4.60 8.57 -15.41
CA ARG A 157 5.26 9.88 -15.55
C ARG A 157 4.22 10.97 -15.85
N LYS A 158 3.37 10.78 -16.86
CA LYS A 158 2.30 11.75 -17.23
C LYS A 158 1.26 12.03 -16.14
N ARG A 159 1.18 11.20 -15.09
CA ARG A 159 0.22 11.36 -13.98
C ARG A 159 0.87 11.94 -12.73
N LEU A 160 2.20 11.86 -12.61
CA LEU A 160 2.93 12.24 -11.41
C LEU A 160 3.91 13.40 -11.60
N LEU A 161 4.29 13.69 -12.85
CA LEU A 161 5.16 14.79 -13.28
C LEU A 161 4.38 15.72 -14.21
#